data_AF-A0A2V9P5S8-F1
#
_entry.id   AF-A0A2V9P5S8-F1
#
_cell.length_a   1.000
_cell.length_b   1.000
_cell.length_c   1.000
_cell.angle_alpha   90.00
_cell.angle_beta   90.00
_cell.angle_gamma   90.00
#
_symmetry.space_group_name_H-M   'P 1'
#
loop_
_entity.id
_entity.type
_entity.pdbx_description
1 polymer ?
#
loop_
_entity_poly.entity_id
_entity_poly.type
_entity_poly.pdbx_seq_one_letter_code
_entity_poly.pdbx_strand_id
1 'polypeptide(L)'
;MNVHRLTSVGSTILLTATLAFSQSGIGPITSSVPNAKKRLGAPATVIAPGYTLKTVITGHAALENPSGAITNFGFLSDGTLTEPDENAYLVFDSNPGGPEADFDYGRHFVFQGHENSGNLAYITRVNLDVTDPIHRVTLLTPPDPVTGLTNFNSIDGSTYDPFTNTLFFTQEAGSNGGVIQVTPTWPPKVTTLYGIIGRGGFEGIHPDDWGNLLIIEDSGGVTVNVNPADPTSPKVAKQPNSFVYRFLPKDPSDVSAGGKLQALRVWVEGEPVVFHSADPVSDVFSTTQLALHTL
;
A
#
# COMPACT_ATOMS: atom_id res chain seq x y z
N MET A 1 -81.71 -4.45 -20.43
CA MET A 1 -81.24 -3.34 -19.57
C MET A 1 -79.94 -3.80 -18.94
N ASN A 2 -78.80 -3.25 -19.40
CA ASN A 2 -77.56 -2.97 -18.66
C ASN A 2 -76.92 -4.10 -17.81
N VAL A 3 -75.64 -4.50 -17.90
CA VAL A 3 -74.40 -3.87 -18.40
C VAL A 3 -73.35 -4.98 -18.60
N HIS A 4 -72.57 -4.94 -19.68
CA HIS A 4 -71.31 -5.69 -19.81
C HIS A 4 -70.23 -5.08 -18.92
N ARG A 5 -69.65 -5.85 -17.99
CA ARG A 5 -68.36 -5.49 -17.35
C ARG A 5 -67.24 -6.33 -17.97
N LEU A 6 -66.46 -5.72 -18.86
CA LEU A 6 -65.09 -6.13 -19.11
C LEU A 6 -64.22 -5.49 -18.02
N THR A 7 -63.56 -6.32 -17.20
CA THR A 7 -62.46 -5.88 -16.35
C THR A 7 -61.15 -6.19 -17.09
N SER A 8 -60.52 -5.14 -17.63
CA SER A 8 -59.13 -5.20 -18.06
C SER A 8 -58.23 -5.14 -16.83
N VAL A 9 -57.35 -6.14 -16.68
CA VAL A 9 -56.23 -6.05 -15.73
C VAL A 9 -55.05 -5.50 -16.51
N GLY A 10 -54.85 -4.19 -16.42
CA GLY A 10 -53.65 -3.53 -16.92
C GLY A 10 -52.46 -3.90 -16.04
N SER A 11 -51.50 -4.63 -16.61
CA SER A 11 -50.20 -4.87 -15.98
C SER A 11 -49.32 -3.65 -16.21
N THR A 12 -49.10 -2.84 -15.19
CA THR A 12 -48.12 -1.76 -15.21
C THR A 12 -46.75 -2.33 -14.85
N ILE A 13 -45.91 -2.63 -15.84
CA ILE A 13 -44.50 -2.92 -15.61
C ILE A 13 -43.80 -1.57 -15.42
N LEU A 14 -43.48 -1.23 -14.17
CA LEU A 14 -42.54 -0.16 -13.86
C LEU A 14 -41.13 -0.65 -14.20
N LEU A 15 -40.60 -0.23 -15.35
CA LEU A 15 -39.18 -0.36 -15.65
C LEU A 15 -38.44 0.74 -14.86
N THR A 16 -38.01 0.45 -13.64
CA THR A 16 -37.02 1.29 -12.97
C THR A 16 -35.67 1.01 -13.62
N ALA A 17 -35.34 1.78 -14.66
CA ALA A 17 -33.97 1.85 -15.14
C ALA A 17 -33.13 2.47 -14.01
N THR A 18 -32.43 1.64 -13.26
CA THR A 18 -31.33 2.09 -12.41
C THR A 18 -30.29 2.69 -13.34
N LEU A 19 -30.29 4.02 -13.46
CA LEU A 19 -29.16 4.77 -13.96
C LEU A 19 -28.02 4.55 -12.97
N ALA A 20 -27.25 3.49 -13.18
CA ALA A 20 -25.92 3.40 -12.60
C ALA A 20 -25.12 4.54 -13.25
N PHE A 21 -24.97 5.64 -12.52
CA PHE A 21 -23.94 6.61 -12.85
C PHE A 21 -22.63 5.86 -12.73
N SER A 22 -22.04 5.50 -13.88
CA SER A 22 -20.62 5.15 -13.96
C SER A 22 -19.90 6.27 -13.22
N GLN A 23 -19.32 5.93 -12.08
CA GLN A 23 -18.39 6.82 -11.41
C GLN A 23 -17.40 7.27 -12.48
N SER A 24 -17.28 8.58 -12.67
CA SER A 24 -16.24 9.18 -13.51
C SER A 24 -14.89 9.01 -12.80
N GLY A 25 -14.55 7.77 -12.46
CA GLY A 25 -13.21 7.39 -12.03
C GLY A 25 -12.24 7.63 -13.19
N ILE A 26 -10.96 7.45 -12.89
CA ILE A 26 -9.93 7.37 -13.91
C ILE A 26 -10.33 6.21 -14.81
N GLY A 27 -10.96 6.51 -15.95
CA GLY A 27 -11.31 5.52 -16.96
C GLY A 27 -10.06 4.73 -17.36
N PRO A 28 -10.22 3.58 -18.03
CA PRO A 28 -9.05 2.77 -18.41
C PRO A 28 -8.03 3.65 -19.13
N ILE A 29 -6.75 3.50 -18.80
CA ILE A 29 -5.69 4.19 -19.54
C ILE A 29 -5.74 3.66 -20.99
N THR A 30 -6.27 4.47 -21.90
CA THR A 30 -6.60 4.07 -23.28
C THR A 30 -5.47 4.28 -24.29
N SER A 31 -4.36 4.91 -23.88
CA SER A 31 -3.18 5.10 -24.71
C SER A 31 -1.93 4.67 -23.95
N SER A 32 -0.86 4.35 -24.68
CA SER A 32 0.39 3.90 -24.08
C SER A 32 1.56 4.78 -24.48
N VAL A 33 2.62 4.73 -23.66
CA VAL A 33 3.94 5.16 -24.09
C VAL A 33 4.51 4.06 -25.02
N PRO A 34 4.98 4.37 -26.24
CA PRO A 34 5.36 3.32 -27.20
C PRO A 34 6.54 2.47 -26.75
N ASN A 35 7.47 3.04 -26.00
CA ASN A 35 8.67 2.37 -25.52
C ASN A 35 9.07 2.93 -24.15
N ALA A 36 9.55 2.06 -23.27
CA ALA A 36 10.26 2.49 -22.06
C ALA A 36 11.51 3.29 -22.43
N LYS A 37 11.86 4.28 -21.62
CA LYS A 37 13.14 4.99 -21.78
C LYS A 37 14.28 4.08 -21.36
N LYS A 38 15.42 4.19 -22.05
CA LYS A 38 16.66 3.55 -21.60
C LYS A 38 17.01 4.08 -20.21
N ARG A 39 17.51 3.21 -19.33
CA ARG A 39 18.07 3.58 -18.01
C ARG A 39 19.42 4.28 -18.19
N LEU A 40 19.39 5.51 -18.72
CA LEU A 40 20.55 6.37 -18.94
C LEU A 40 20.29 7.72 -18.27
N GLY A 41 20.96 7.97 -17.13
CA GLY A 41 20.70 9.13 -16.28
C GLY A 41 19.27 9.12 -15.72
N ALA A 42 18.68 10.29 -15.58
CA ALA A 42 17.28 10.50 -15.18
C ALA A 42 16.50 11.12 -16.35
N PRO A 43 16.08 10.31 -17.35
CA PRO A 43 15.32 10.84 -18.48
C PRO A 43 14.00 11.45 -18.00
N ALA A 44 13.57 12.53 -18.64
CA ALA A 44 12.28 13.14 -18.33
C ALA A 44 11.12 12.14 -18.52
N THR A 45 10.14 12.22 -17.62
CA THR A 45 8.91 11.42 -17.68
C THR A 45 8.21 11.61 -19.03
N VAL A 46 7.78 10.51 -19.64
CA VAL A 46 6.91 10.53 -20.82
C VAL A 46 5.52 10.08 -20.42
N ILE A 47 4.53 10.85 -20.86
CA ILE A 47 3.13 10.61 -20.56
C ILE A 47 2.45 10.10 -21.82
N ALA A 48 1.55 9.13 -21.66
CA ALA A 48 0.79 8.58 -22.76
C ALA A 48 -0.06 9.69 -23.43
N PRO A 49 -0.22 9.70 -24.77
CA PRO A 49 -0.98 10.73 -25.45
C PRO A 49 -2.42 10.88 -24.91
N GLY A 50 -2.86 12.11 -24.66
CA GLY A 50 -4.19 12.38 -24.10
C GLY A 50 -4.23 12.52 -22.57
N TYR A 51 -3.10 12.31 -21.89
CA TYR A 51 -2.95 12.55 -20.46
C TYR A 51 -1.99 13.72 -20.18
N THR A 52 -2.17 14.36 -19.05
CA THR A 52 -1.28 15.42 -18.54
C THR A 52 -0.92 15.14 -17.09
N LEU A 53 0.29 15.54 -16.68
CA LEU A 53 0.64 15.57 -15.27
C LEU A 53 0.13 16.87 -14.66
N LYS A 54 -0.51 16.75 -13.49
CA LYS A 54 -0.87 17.86 -12.64
C LYS A 54 -0.22 17.65 -11.29
N THR A 55 0.59 18.60 -10.86
CA THR A 55 1.09 18.63 -9.49
C THR A 55 -0.09 18.85 -8.54
N VAL A 56 -0.36 17.89 -7.68
CA VAL A 56 -1.39 17.99 -6.64
C VAL A 56 -0.79 18.64 -5.38
N ILE A 57 0.40 18.18 -4.98
CA ILE A 57 1.16 18.65 -3.83
C ILE A 57 2.67 18.49 -4.09
N THR A 58 3.48 19.07 -3.21
CA THR A 58 4.93 18.86 -3.14
C THR A 58 5.30 18.52 -1.70
N GLY A 59 6.51 17.99 -1.48
CA GLY A 59 7.00 17.69 -0.12
C GLY A 59 6.92 18.85 0.87
N HIS A 60 6.96 20.10 0.38
CA HIS A 60 6.91 21.30 1.23
C HIS A 60 5.48 21.69 1.67
N ALA A 61 4.43 21.01 1.18
CA ALA A 61 3.06 21.30 1.60
C ALA A 61 2.94 21.15 3.12
N ALA A 62 2.38 22.17 3.79
CA ALA A 62 2.14 22.13 5.21
C ALA A 62 1.05 21.10 5.53
N LEU A 63 1.20 20.41 6.66
CA LEU A 63 0.16 19.56 7.20
C LEU A 63 -0.90 20.41 7.88
N GLU A 64 -2.16 20.00 7.77
CA GLU A 64 -3.29 20.62 8.46
C GLU A 64 -3.18 20.51 9.99
N ASN A 65 -2.69 19.36 10.44
CA ASN A 65 -2.55 18.98 11.84
C ASN A 65 -1.09 18.55 12.14
N PRO A 66 -0.11 19.47 12.02
CA PRO A 66 1.29 19.14 12.24
C PRO A 66 1.52 18.72 13.70
N SER A 67 2.47 17.80 13.93
CA SER A 67 2.77 17.33 15.29
C SER A 67 4.24 16.92 15.42
N GLY A 68 4.87 17.36 16.52
CA GLY A 68 6.30 17.12 16.75
C GLY A 68 7.17 17.65 15.60
N ALA A 69 8.08 16.80 15.12
CA ALA A 69 8.94 17.12 13.98
C ALA A 69 8.24 16.96 12.61
N ILE A 70 7.01 16.47 12.57
CA ILE A 70 6.28 16.19 11.33
C ILE A 70 5.35 17.36 11.03
N THR A 71 5.85 18.29 10.20
CA THR A 71 5.15 19.56 9.88
C THR A 71 4.78 19.70 8.41
N ASN A 72 5.43 18.95 7.52
CA ASN A 72 5.26 19.03 6.08
C ASN A 72 5.05 17.64 5.49
N PHE A 73 4.51 17.58 4.27
CA PHE A 73 4.16 16.33 3.60
C PHE A 73 5.35 15.40 3.34
N GLY A 74 6.50 15.93 2.94
CA GLY A 74 7.67 15.11 2.57
C GLY A 74 8.94 15.49 3.31
N PHE A 75 8.85 16.31 4.35
CA PHE A 75 10.00 16.78 5.13
C PHE A 75 9.67 16.84 6.61
N LEU A 76 10.65 16.48 7.43
CA LEU A 76 10.65 16.84 8.83
C LEU A 76 10.97 18.35 9.00
N SER A 77 10.67 18.88 10.18
CA SER A 77 10.87 20.29 10.53
C SER A 77 12.33 20.76 10.47
N ASP A 78 13.30 19.84 10.52
CA ASP A 78 14.73 20.12 10.37
C ASP A 78 15.21 20.12 8.91
N GLY A 79 14.31 19.86 7.96
CA GLY A 79 14.61 19.76 6.53
C GLY A 79 15.01 18.36 6.07
N THR A 80 14.99 17.35 6.94
CA THR A 80 15.21 15.95 6.54
C THR A 80 14.11 15.50 5.59
N LEU A 81 14.51 15.07 4.39
CA LEU A 81 13.61 14.48 3.41
C LEU A 81 13.12 13.12 3.93
N THR A 82 11.82 12.87 3.80
CA THR A 82 11.25 11.53 3.99
C THR A 82 10.94 10.92 2.64
N GLU A 83 11.13 9.61 2.52
CA GLU A 83 10.89 8.88 1.27
C GLU A 83 9.38 8.55 1.17
N PRO A 84 8.68 9.05 0.14
CA PRO A 84 7.26 8.77 -0.03
C PRO A 84 7.07 7.48 -0.84
N ASP A 85 6.52 6.44 -0.21
CA ASP A 85 6.40 5.10 -0.80
C ASP A 85 5.01 4.83 -1.39
N GLU A 86 4.61 3.56 -1.50
CA GLU A 86 3.40 3.14 -2.21
C GLU A 86 2.17 3.97 -1.81
N ASN A 87 1.35 4.31 -2.81
CA ASN A 87 0.16 5.15 -2.65
C ASN A 87 -1.13 4.33 -2.81
N ALA A 88 -2.01 4.40 -1.81
CA ALA A 88 -3.36 3.86 -1.91
C ALA A 88 -4.37 4.97 -2.25
N TYR A 89 -4.94 4.93 -3.46
CA TYR A 89 -6.03 5.82 -3.84
C TYR A 89 -7.38 5.22 -3.50
N LEU A 90 -8.22 5.98 -2.79
CA LEU A 90 -9.57 5.55 -2.41
C LEU A 90 -10.62 6.62 -2.71
N VAL A 91 -11.82 6.13 -2.98
CA VAL A 91 -13.04 6.93 -3.07
C VAL A 91 -14.04 6.39 -2.07
N PHE A 92 -14.50 7.25 -1.17
CA PHE A 92 -15.48 6.88 -0.15
C PHE A 92 -16.93 7.20 -0.57
N ASP A 93 -17.88 6.46 -0.02
CA ASP A 93 -19.30 6.74 -0.21
C ASP A 93 -19.75 8.01 0.52
N SER A 94 -19.08 8.34 1.63
CA SER A 94 -19.33 9.52 2.45
C SER A 94 -18.03 10.21 2.85
N ASN A 95 -18.11 11.49 3.22
CA ASN A 95 -16.97 12.25 3.71
C ASN A 95 -16.40 11.60 5.00
N PRO A 96 -15.11 11.19 5.03
CA PRO A 96 -14.49 10.51 6.17
C PRO A 96 -14.12 11.46 7.33
N GLY A 97 -14.42 12.76 7.21
CA GLY A 97 -14.11 13.81 8.19
C GLY A 97 -12.64 14.23 8.17
N GLY A 98 -12.26 15.20 9.01
CA GLY A 98 -10.88 15.67 9.19
C GLY A 98 -10.72 16.62 10.39
N PRO A 99 -9.51 17.18 10.58
CA PRO A 99 -9.15 17.98 11.75
C PRO A 99 -10.09 19.14 12.08
N GLU A 100 -10.61 19.84 11.08
CA GLU A 100 -11.62 20.89 11.22
C GLU A 100 -13.02 20.28 11.23
N ALA A 101 -13.74 20.47 12.33
CA ALA A 101 -15.12 20.05 12.45
C ALA A 101 -15.99 20.73 11.39
N ASP A 102 -16.97 20.00 10.86
CA ASP A 102 -17.94 20.45 9.85
C ASP A 102 -17.36 20.87 8.49
N PHE A 103 -16.04 20.79 8.28
CA PHE A 103 -15.43 21.02 6.97
C PHE A 103 -15.71 19.84 6.03
N ASP A 104 -16.10 20.15 4.79
CA ASP A 104 -16.34 19.13 3.77
C ASP A 104 -15.04 18.70 3.08
N TYR A 105 -14.43 17.62 3.55
CA TYR A 105 -13.23 17.03 2.96
C TYR A 105 -13.53 16.23 1.69
N GLY A 106 -14.77 16.15 1.20
CA GLY A 106 -15.06 15.37 0.01
C GLY A 106 -14.79 13.88 0.24
N ARG A 107 -14.42 13.15 -0.81
CA ARG A 107 -14.45 11.68 -0.85
C ARG A 107 -13.26 11.04 -1.55
N HIS A 108 -12.41 11.79 -2.25
CA HIS A 108 -11.27 11.25 -3.00
C HIS A 108 -9.95 11.52 -2.27
N PHE A 109 -9.23 10.46 -1.87
CA PHE A 109 -8.01 10.57 -1.10
C PHE A 109 -6.90 9.67 -1.65
N VAL A 110 -5.66 10.12 -1.52
CA VAL A 110 -4.46 9.29 -1.63
C VAL A 110 -3.87 9.13 -0.24
N PHE A 111 -3.59 7.91 0.18
CA PHE A 111 -2.92 7.60 1.43
C PHE A 111 -1.48 7.18 1.15
N GLN A 112 -0.54 7.71 1.93
CA GLN A 112 0.88 7.51 1.67
C GLN A 112 1.66 7.31 2.97
N GLY A 113 2.52 6.29 2.98
CA GLY A 113 3.58 6.13 3.96
C GLY A 113 4.78 7.00 3.62
N HIS A 114 5.43 7.53 4.65
CA HIS A 114 6.64 8.32 4.54
C HIS A 114 7.74 7.60 5.33
N GLU A 115 8.60 6.87 4.63
CA GLU A 115 9.77 6.23 5.21
C GLU A 115 10.70 7.28 5.84
N ASN A 116 11.14 6.95 7.04
CA ASN A 116 12.20 7.65 7.73
C ASN A 116 12.91 6.70 8.70
N SER A 117 14.19 6.99 8.94
CA SER A 117 14.96 6.42 10.03
C SER A 117 14.56 7.05 11.39
N GLY A 118 15.03 6.48 12.50
CA GLY A 118 14.91 7.13 13.82
C GLY A 118 13.51 7.15 14.43
N ASN A 119 12.64 6.19 14.07
CA ASN A 119 11.29 6.04 14.64
C ASN A 119 10.34 7.23 14.37
N LEU A 120 10.52 7.88 13.22
CA LEU A 120 9.76 9.04 12.76
C LEU A 120 9.14 8.84 11.38
N ALA A 121 8.98 7.61 10.90
CA ALA A 121 8.16 7.36 9.72
C ALA A 121 6.69 7.66 10.04
N TYR A 122 5.91 8.11 9.06
CA TYR A 122 4.53 8.53 9.30
C TYR A 122 3.62 8.28 8.10
N ILE A 123 2.31 8.32 8.34
CA ILE A 123 1.29 8.13 7.32
C ILE A 123 0.52 9.43 7.17
N THR A 124 0.34 9.88 5.93
CA THR A 124 -0.54 10.99 5.59
C THR A 124 -1.69 10.54 4.69
N ARG A 125 -2.69 11.41 4.58
CA ARG A 125 -3.62 11.38 3.46
C ARG A 125 -3.64 12.73 2.75
N VAL A 126 -3.78 12.68 1.44
CA VAL A 126 -3.90 13.81 0.53
C VAL A 126 -5.30 13.85 0.00
N ASN A 127 -6.01 14.93 0.26
CA ASN A 127 -7.35 15.18 -0.25
C ASN A 127 -7.28 15.67 -1.70
N LEU A 128 -8.02 15.07 -2.62
CA LEU A 128 -8.05 15.47 -4.03
C LEU A 128 -9.21 16.38 -4.40
N ASP A 129 -10.24 16.50 -3.54
CA ASP A 129 -11.46 17.25 -3.81
C ASP A 129 -11.38 18.71 -3.35
N VAL A 130 -10.69 18.97 -2.23
CA VAL A 130 -10.55 20.33 -1.70
C VAL A 130 -9.61 21.14 -2.60
N THR A 131 -9.70 22.47 -2.61
CA THR A 131 -8.69 23.33 -3.26
C THR A 131 -7.87 24.14 -2.27
N ASP A 132 -8.36 24.27 -1.04
CA ASP A 132 -7.67 24.95 0.05
C ASP A 132 -6.38 24.19 0.41
N PRO A 133 -5.20 24.83 0.35
CA PRO A 133 -3.95 24.20 0.73
C PRO A 133 -3.89 23.81 2.22
N ILE A 134 -4.65 24.47 3.11
CA ILE A 134 -4.65 24.17 4.56
C ILE A 134 -5.25 22.79 4.83
N HIS A 135 -6.32 22.41 4.13
CA HIS A 135 -7.04 21.14 4.31
C HIS A 135 -6.58 20.04 3.35
N ARG A 136 -5.45 20.26 2.66
CA ARG A 136 -4.98 19.36 1.59
C ARG A 136 -4.37 18.07 2.14
N VAL A 137 -3.57 18.17 3.20
CA VAL A 137 -2.77 17.06 3.72
C VAL A 137 -3.00 16.91 5.20
N THR A 138 -3.42 15.72 5.62
CA THR A 138 -3.68 15.38 7.02
C THR A 138 -2.67 14.32 7.48
N LEU A 139 -2.06 14.52 8.65
CA LEU A 139 -1.25 13.51 9.35
C LEU A 139 -2.16 12.50 10.03
N LEU A 140 -1.94 11.20 9.79
CA LEU A 140 -2.74 10.11 10.38
C LEU A 140 -2.06 9.43 11.57
N THR A 141 -0.74 9.54 11.68
CA THR A 141 0.06 8.93 12.75
C THR A 141 0.83 10.01 13.51
N PRO A 142 0.17 10.78 14.39
CA PRO A 142 0.87 11.77 15.21
C PRO A 142 1.89 11.06 16.12
N PRO A 143 3.08 11.64 16.33
CA PRO A 143 4.05 11.12 17.28
C PRO A 143 3.48 11.14 18.70
N ASP A 144 3.98 10.24 19.54
CA ASP A 144 3.69 10.25 20.98
C ASP A 144 4.18 11.58 21.59
N PRO A 145 3.35 12.28 22.38
CA PRO A 145 3.66 13.62 22.87
C PRO A 145 4.76 13.65 23.94
N VAL A 146 5.13 12.50 24.52
CA VAL A 146 6.17 12.40 25.55
C VAL A 146 7.54 12.17 24.91
N THR A 147 7.60 11.25 23.95
CA THR A 147 8.84 10.83 23.28
C THR A 147 9.12 11.64 22.02
N GLY A 148 8.10 12.22 21.40
CA GLY A 148 8.19 12.90 20.11
C GLY A 148 8.34 11.95 18.93
N LEU A 149 8.15 10.63 19.11
CA LEU A 149 8.37 9.59 18.10
C LEU A 149 7.05 8.93 17.69
N THR A 150 6.95 8.52 16.42
CA THR A 150 5.84 7.69 15.94
C THR A 150 6.05 6.22 16.28
N ASN A 151 7.31 5.82 16.53
CA ASN A 151 7.74 4.43 16.68
C ASN A 151 7.58 3.60 15.41
N PHE A 152 7.41 4.26 14.26
CA PHE A 152 7.44 3.65 12.94
C PHE A 152 8.74 4.02 12.23
N ASN A 153 9.21 3.10 11.40
CA ASN A 153 10.38 3.19 10.52
C ASN A 153 9.94 2.78 9.11
N SER A 154 10.82 2.83 8.12
CA SER A 154 10.73 2.16 6.79
C SER A 154 9.33 1.72 6.33
N ILE A 155 8.36 2.65 6.30
CA ILE A 155 7.00 2.36 5.87
C ILE A 155 7.03 2.31 4.37
N ASP A 156 6.57 1.21 3.78
CA ASP A 156 6.64 1.00 2.34
C ASP A 156 5.24 0.79 1.76
N GLY A 157 4.84 -0.47 1.55
CA GLY A 157 3.59 -0.81 0.90
C GLY A 157 2.35 -0.32 1.63
N SER A 158 1.30 -0.06 0.85
CA SER A 158 0.02 0.41 1.34
C SER A 158 -1.17 -0.19 0.60
N THR A 159 -2.22 -0.53 1.33
CA THR A 159 -3.44 -1.07 0.72
C THR A 159 -4.68 -0.74 1.53
N TYR A 160 -5.85 -0.91 0.91
CA TYR A 160 -7.14 -0.86 1.58
C TYR A 160 -7.75 -2.24 1.66
N ASP A 161 -8.20 -2.61 2.84
CA ASP A 161 -8.93 -3.83 3.08
C ASP A 161 -10.44 -3.56 3.16
N PRO A 162 -11.23 -4.03 2.16
CA PRO A 162 -12.68 -3.82 2.17
C PRO A 162 -13.40 -4.66 3.23
N PHE A 163 -12.76 -5.68 3.82
CA PHE A 163 -13.38 -6.51 4.86
C PHE A 163 -13.36 -5.82 6.21
N THR A 164 -12.22 -5.23 6.59
CA THR A 164 -12.11 -4.44 7.83
C THR A 164 -12.46 -2.96 7.66
N ASN A 165 -12.56 -2.46 6.42
CA ASN A 165 -12.67 -1.04 6.09
C ASN A 165 -11.51 -0.20 6.66
N THR A 166 -10.31 -0.74 6.59
CA THR A 166 -9.10 -0.08 7.07
C THR A 166 -7.98 -0.11 6.04
N LEU A 167 -6.98 0.74 6.26
CA LEU A 167 -5.74 0.72 5.50
C LEU A 167 -4.73 -0.15 6.22
N PHE A 168 -3.93 -0.88 5.46
CA PHE A 168 -2.71 -1.51 5.97
C PHE A 168 -1.48 -0.86 5.35
N PHE A 169 -0.46 -0.68 6.18
CA PHE A 169 0.86 -0.23 5.79
C PHE A 169 1.88 -1.21 6.32
N THR A 170 2.86 -1.57 5.50
CA THR A 170 3.96 -2.47 5.85
C THR A 170 5.19 -1.68 6.24
N GLN A 171 6.11 -2.34 6.96
CA GLN A 171 7.40 -1.78 7.31
C GLN A 171 8.53 -2.73 6.91
N GLU A 172 9.45 -2.28 6.06
CA GLU A 172 10.58 -3.04 5.53
C GLU A 172 11.78 -3.08 6.52
N ALA A 173 11.50 -3.26 7.81
CA ALA A 173 12.51 -3.13 8.87
C ALA A 173 12.82 -4.45 9.61
N GLY A 174 12.69 -5.59 8.93
CA GLY A 174 13.00 -6.91 9.48
C GLY A 174 12.30 -7.17 10.83
N SER A 175 13.07 -7.52 11.87
CA SER A 175 12.52 -7.74 13.22
C SER A 175 11.93 -6.50 13.89
N ASN A 176 12.17 -5.32 13.34
CA ASN A 176 11.59 -4.04 13.77
C ASN A 176 10.44 -3.58 12.86
N GLY A 177 10.14 -4.34 11.81
CA GLY A 177 9.02 -4.10 10.89
C GLY A 177 7.75 -4.86 11.27
N GLY A 178 6.81 -4.89 10.34
CA GLY A 178 5.50 -5.50 10.51
C GLY A 178 4.40 -4.71 9.81
N VAL A 179 3.14 -4.90 10.22
CA VAL A 179 1.98 -4.25 9.61
C VAL A 179 1.34 -3.27 10.59
N ILE A 180 1.05 -2.06 10.10
CA ILE A 180 0.29 -1.00 10.75
C ILE A 180 -1.10 -0.96 10.11
N GLN A 181 -2.15 -0.93 10.93
CA GLN A 181 -3.52 -0.74 10.52
C GLN A 181 -3.99 0.67 10.89
N VAL A 182 -4.63 1.37 9.95
CA VAL A 182 -5.14 2.74 10.14
C VAL A 182 -6.57 2.84 9.64
N THR A 183 -7.49 3.40 10.43
CA THR A 183 -8.83 3.73 9.92
C THR A 183 -8.77 4.95 9.01
N PRO A 184 -9.50 4.98 7.88
CA PRO A 184 -9.51 6.13 6.98
C PRO A 184 -10.29 7.34 7.53
N THR A 185 -11.15 7.12 8.54
CA THR A 185 -11.99 8.12 9.18
C THR A 185 -11.21 9.02 10.15
N TRP A 186 -11.77 10.19 10.45
CA TRP A 186 -11.24 11.10 11.46
C TRP A 186 -12.01 11.04 12.80
N PRO A 187 -11.33 11.03 13.96
CA PRO A 187 -9.88 10.88 14.12
C PRO A 187 -9.41 9.46 13.74
N PRO A 188 -8.18 9.30 13.23
CA PRO A 188 -7.66 7.99 12.85
C PRO A 188 -7.39 7.14 14.10
N LYS A 189 -7.78 5.88 14.03
CA LYS A 189 -7.30 4.84 14.94
C LYS A 189 -6.13 4.12 14.28
N VAL A 190 -4.99 4.12 14.95
CA VAL A 190 -3.75 3.44 14.53
C VAL A 190 -3.54 2.23 15.42
N THR A 191 -3.22 1.08 14.86
CA THR A 191 -2.94 -0.15 15.61
C THR A 191 -1.85 -0.95 14.90
N THR A 192 -0.93 -1.55 15.64
CA THR A 192 0.08 -2.45 15.07
C THR A 192 -0.41 -3.90 15.13
N LEU A 193 -0.12 -4.66 14.08
CA LEU A 193 -0.50 -6.07 13.96
C LEU A 193 0.68 -7.00 14.25
N TYR A 194 1.73 -6.50 14.91
CA TYR A 194 2.96 -7.26 15.18
C TYR A 194 2.73 -8.56 15.95
N GLY A 195 1.78 -8.58 16.88
CA GLY A 195 1.41 -9.77 17.65
C GLY A 195 0.44 -10.71 16.94
N ILE A 196 -0.07 -10.32 15.77
CA ILE A 196 -1.11 -11.02 15.01
C ILE A 196 -0.51 -11.64 13.74
N ILE A 197 0.08 -10.79 12.90
CA ILE A 197 0.68 -11.15 11.62
C ILE A 197 2.17 -11.50 11.80
N GLY A 198 2.79 -11.05 12.89
CA GLY A 198 4.22 -11.19 13.13
C GLY A 198 5.01 -9.96 12.70
N ARG A 199 6.34 -10.11 12.70
CA ARG A 199 7.29 -9.09 12.26
C ARG A 199 8.15 -9.63 11.14
N GLY A 200 8.53 -8.76 10.21
CA GLY A 200 9.34 -9.05 9.03
C GLY A 200 9.63 -7.75 8.28
N GLY A 201 10.50 -7.82 7.27
CA GLY A 201 10.74 -6.71 6.34
C GLY A 201 9.67 -6.70 5.27
N PHE A 202 8.44 -6.36 5.63
CA PHE A 202 7.34 -6.43 4.67
C PHE A 202 7.39 -5.21 3.74
N GLU A 203 7.32 -5.47 2.44
CA GLU A 203 7.24 -4.47 1.36
C GLU A 203 5.79 -4.40 0.90
N GLY A 204 5.26 -5.43 0.23
CA GLY A 204 3.87 -5.44 -0.26
C GLY A 204 2.84 -6.06 0.69
N ILE A 205 1.60 -5.57 0.67
CA ILE A 205 0.45 -6.21 1.32
C ILE A 205 -0.83 -6.00 0.52
N HIS A 206 -1.61 -7.06 0.29
CA HIS A 206 -2.92 -6.95 -0.38
C HIS A 206 -3.93 -7.98 0.13
N PRO A 207 -5.20 -7.59 0.35
CA PRO A 207 -6.27 -8.55 0.58
C PRO A 207 -6.61 -9.31 -0.72
N ASP A 208 -7.02 -10.57 -0.60
CA ASP A 208 -7.73 -11.30 -1.64
C ASP A 208 -9.26 -11.17 -1.49
N ASP A 209 -10.00 -11.72 -2.44
CA ASP A 209 -11.48 -11.68 -2.47
C ASP A 209 -12.15 -12.48 -1.34
N TRP A 210 -11.38 -13.10 -0.44
CA TRP A 210 -11.86 -13.82 0.76
C TRP A 210 -11.37 -13.17 2.06
N GLY A 211 -10.66 -12.04 1.97
CA GLY A 211 -10.10 -11.31 3.10
C GLY A 211 -8.86 -11.98 3.70
N ASN A 212 -8.21 -12.91 2.98
CA ASN A 212 -6.85 -13.30 3.34
C ASN A 212 -5.88 -12.22 2.90
N LEU A 213 -4.77 -12.06 3.60
CA LEU A 213 -3.76 -11.06 3.26
C LEU A 213 -2.56 -11.75 2.60
N LEU A 214 -2.25 -11.38 1.37
CA LEU A 214 -0.96 -11.64 0.74
C LEU A 214 0.03 -10.61 1.27
N ILE A 215 1.19 -11.05 1.76
CA ILE A 215 2.23 -10.18 2.32
C ILE A 215 3.56 -10.57 1.69
N ILE A 216 4.31 -9.60 1.19
CA ILE A 216 5.57 -9.79 0.48
C ILE A 216 6.69 -9.20 1.33
N GLU A 217 7.77 -9.95 1.51
CA GLU A 217 8.96 -9.51 2.24
C GLU A 217 10.07 -9.07 1.29
N ASP A 218 10.61 -7.87 1.47
CA ASP A 218 11.92 -7.47 0.97
C ASP A 218 12.89 -7.35 2.15
N SER A 219 14.00 -8.04 2.05
CA SER A 219 14.99 -8.17 3.12
C SER A 219 16.25 -8.76 2.51
N GLY A 220 16.05 -9.75 1.63
CA GLY A 220 17.12 -10.50 1.01
C GLY A 220 18.02 -11.22 2.02
N GLY A 221 19.04 -11.89 1.49
CA GLY A 221 20.01 -12.64 2.28
C GLY A 221 21.44 -12.12 2.11
N VAL A 222 22.40 -12.97 2.46
CA VAL A 222 23.83 -12.65 2.35
C VAL A 222 24.20 -12.33 0.90
N THR A 223 24.96 -11.26 0.72
CA THR A 223 25.50 -10.84 -0.57
C THR A 223 26.74 -11.67 -0.94
N VAL A 224 26.78 -12.20 -2.16
CA VAL A 224 27.93 -12.92 -2.72
C VAL A 224 28.34 -12.34 -4.08
N ASN A 225 29.63 -12.41 -4.41
CA ASN A 225 30.15 -11.95 -5.70
C ASN A 225 29.62 -12.85 -6.83
N VAL A 226 29.12 -12.24 -7.93
CA VAL A 226 28.61 -13.02 -9.08
C VAL A 226 29.73 -13.74 -9.83
N ASN A 227 30.96 -13.24 -9.73
CA ASN A 227 32.16 -13.98 -10.09
C ASN A 227 32.86 -14.41 -8.79
N PRO A 228 32.66 -15.65 -8.32
CA PRO A 228 33.24 -16.11 -7.05
C PRO A 228 34.78 -16.10 -7.02
N ALA A 229 35.42 -16.14 -8.19
CA ALA A 229 36.88 -16.11 -8.31
C ALA A 229 37.45 -14.68 -8.29
N ASP A 230 36.60 -13.65 -8.37
CA ASP A 230 37.00 -12.25 -8.36
C ASP A 230 36.50 -11.56 -7.08
N PRO A 231 37.38 -11.31 -6.09
CA PRO A 231 36.99 -10.59 -4.88
C PRO A 231 36.59 -9.14 -5.15
N THR A 232 36.91 -8.60 -6.33
CA THR A 232 36.56 -7.25 -6.77
C THR A 232 35.38 -7.21 -7.74
N SER A 233 34.60 -8.30 -7.81
CA SER A 233 33.48 -8.40 -8.74
C SER A 233 32.59 -7.15 -8.65
N PRO A 234 32.35 -6.43 -9.76
CA PRO A 234 31.61 -5.17 -9.73
C PRO A 234 30.10 -5.38 -9.51
N LYS A 235 29.66 -6.64 -9.42
CA LYS A 235 28.28 -7.04 -9.23
C LYS A 235 28.21 -8.12 -8.17
N VAL A 236 27.09 -8.11 -7.46
CA VAL A 236 26.78 -9.07 -6.42
C VAL A 236 25.39 -9.64 -6.63
N ALA A 237 25.15 -10.84 -6.11
CA ALA A 237 23.85 -11.46 -5.98
C ALA A 237 23.54 -11.66 -4.50
N LYS A 238 22.25 -11.66 -4.14
CA LYS A 238 21.81 -11.95 -2.77
C LYS A 238 21.28 -13.38 -2.68
N GLN A 239 21.63 -14.07 -1.60
CA GLN A 239 20.98 -15.31 -1.21
C GLN A 239 19.46 -15.05 -1.08
N PRO A 240 18.60 -15.92 -1.64
CA PRO A 240 17.16 -15.84 -1.43
C PRO A 240 16.83 -16.01 0.06
N ASN A 241 16.22 -14.99 0.65
CA ASN A 241 15.81 -14.98 2.06
C ASN A 241 14.63 -14.01 2.27
N SER A 242 13.83 -13.86 1.22
CA SER A 242 12.58 -13.12 1.21
C SER A 242 11.47 -14.11 0.89
N PHE A 243 10.33 -13.97 1.55
CA PHE A 243 9.22 -14.90 1.41
C PHE A 243 7.93 -14.19 1.03
N VAL A 244 7.07 -14.94 0.35
CA VAL A 244 5.67 -14.57 0.13
C VAL A 244 4.84 -15.25 1.21
N TYR A 245 4.12 -14.48 2.01
CA TYR A 245 3.24 -14.98 3.05
C TYR A 245 1.78 -14.83 2.67
N ARG A 246 0.94 -15.69 3.23
CA ARG A 246 -0.51 -15.56 3.24
C ARG A 246 -1.01 -15.65 4.69
N PHE A 247 -1.67 -14.60 5.16
CA PHE A 247 -2.35 -14.60 6.45
C PHE A 247 -3.84 -14.90 6.28
N LEU A 248 -4.32 -15.94 6.96
CA LEU A 248 -5.72 -16.33 6.97
C LEU A 248 -6.33 -15.84 8.29
N PRO A 249 -7.07 -14.72 8.31
CA PRO A 249 -7.72 -14.27 9.54
C PRO A 249 -8.77 -15.28 10.00
N LYS A 250 -9.00 -15.37 11.31
CA LYS A 250 -10.13 -16.13 11.86
C LYS A 250 -11.47 -15.48 11.51
N ASP A 251 -11.46 -14.15 11.41
CA ASP A 251 -12.58 -13.32 11.01
C ASP A 251 -12.06 -12.26 10.03
N PRO A 252 -12.41 -12.33 8.73
CA PRO A 252 -12.00 -11.33 7.75
C PRO A 252 -12.40 -9.89 8.11
N SER A 253 -13.49 -9.71 8.87
CA SER A 253 -13.94 -8.38 9.30
C SER A 253 -13.23 -7.86 10.56
N ASP A 254 -12.44 -8.71 11.23
CA ASP A 254 -11.65 -8.36 12.41
C ASP A 254 -10.32 -9.13 12.45
N VAL A 255 -9.30 -8.55 11.82
CA VAL A 255 -7.93 -9.09 11.82
C VAL A 255 -7.36 -9.22 13.24
N SER A 256 -7.85 -8.46 14.22
CA SER A 256 -7.37 -8.53 15.61
C SER A 256 -7.76 -9.85 16.31
N ALA A 257 -8.73 -10.60 15.79
CA ALA A 257 -9.08 -11.95 16.24
C ALA A 257 -7.95 -12.98 16.03
N GLY A 258 -6.88 -12.59 15.33
CA GLY A 258 -5.76 -13.44 14.97
C GLY A 258 -6.08 -14.29 13.75
N GLY A 259 -5.19 -15.23 13.47
CA GLY A 259 -5.28 -16.04 12.26
C GLY A 259 -4.14 -17.02 12.14
N LYS A 260 -3.88 -17.46 10.92
CA LYS A 260 -2.77 -18.33 10.57
C LYS A 260 -1.92 -17.68 9.50
N LEU A 261 -0.66 -17.38 9.83
CA LEU A 261 0.35 -17.03 8.84
C LEU A 261 0.88 -18.30 8.16
N GLN A 262 1.03 -18.24 6.85
CA GLN A 262 1.59 -19.29 6.01
C GLN A 262 2.67 -18.67 5.13
N ALA A 263 3.75 -19.38 4.87
CA ALA A 263 4.75 -19.00 3.87
C ALA A 263 4.57 -19.85 2.61
N LEU A 264 4.74 -19.25 1.44
CA LEU A 264 4.78 -19.95 0.17
C LEU A 264 6.03 -20.82 0.12
N ARG A 265 5.84 -22.08 -0.26
CA ARG A 265 6.93 -22.99 -0.60
C ARG A 265 6.76 -23.38 -2.07
N VAL A 266 7.86 -23.46 -2.80
CA VAL A 266 7.88 -23.81 -4.23
C VAL A 266 8.51 -25.19 -4.40
N TRP A 267 8.02 -25.95 -5.37
CA TRP A 267 8.57 -27.24 -5.77
C TRP A 267 9.11 -27.16 -7.18
N VAL A 268 10.29 -27.74 -7.40
CA VAL A 268 10.93 -27.90 -8.70
C VAL A 268 11.23 -29.37 -8.87
N GLU A 269 10.75 -29.97 -9.96
CA GLU A 269 10.97 -31.39 -10.29
C GLU A 269 10.57 -32.38 -9.16
N GLY A 270 9.53 -32.03 -8.39
CA GLY A 270 9.01 -32.87 -7.29
C GLY A 270 9.69 -32.64 -5.94
N GLU A 271 10.77 -31.86 -5.88
CA GLU A 271 11.47 -31.52 -4.64
C GLU A 271 11.20 -30.07 -4.23
N PRO A 272 11.05 -29.79 -2.93
CA PRO A 272 10.88 -28.42 -2.47
C PRO A 272 12.18 -27.63 -2.60
N VAL A 273 12.07 -26.35 -2.97
CA VAL A 273 13.18 -25.41 -2.87
C VAL A 273 13.50 -25.18 -1.39
N VAL A 274 14.78 -25.31 -1.03
CA VAL A 274 15.30 -25.13 0.33
C VAL A 274 16.58 -24.29 0.24
N PHE A 275 16.64 -23.23 1.04
CA PHE A 275 17.81 -22.37 1.18
C PHE A 275 18.53 -22.65 2.50
N HIS A 276 19.85 -22.52 2.50
CA HIS A 276 20.74 -22.91 3.58
C HIS A 276 21.45 -21.69 4.16
N SER A 277 21.11 -21.31 5.40
CA SER A 277 21.65 -20.12 6.05
C SER A 277 23.19 -20.06 6.14
N ALA A 278 23.88 -21.20 6.03
CA ALA A 278 25.34 -21.30 6.11
C ALA A 278 26.03 -21.42 4.74
N ASP A 279 25.29 -21.50 3.63
CA ASP A 279 25.85 -21.70 2.29
C ASP A 279 25.18 -20.80 1.23
N PRO A 280 25.39 -19.47 1.33
CA PRO A 280 24.79 -18.51 0.42
C PRO A 280 25.29 -18.65 -1.02
N VAL A 281 26.52 -19.15 -1.23
CA VAL A 281 27.08 -19.35 -2.57
C VAL A 281 26.34 -20.47 -3.27
N SER A 282 26.17 -21.64 -2.63
CA SER A 282 25.46 -22.75 -3.24
C SER A 282 23.99 -22.41 -3.51
N ASP A 283 23.33 -21.67 -2.63
CA ASP A 283 21.94 -21.24 -2.85
C ASP A 283 21.80 -20.35 -4.09
N VAL A 284 22.64 -19.31 -4.19
CA VAL A 284 22.62 -18.32 -5.28
C VAL A 284 22.87 -18.97 -6.64
N PHE A 285 23.80 -19.92 -6.71
CA PHE A 285 24.18 -20.59 -7.96
C PHE A 285 23.54 -21.97 -8.13
N SER A 286 22.54 -22.31 -7.32
CA SER A 286 21.86 -23.60 -7.43
C SER A 286 21.08 -23.74 -8.74
N THR A 287 21.02 -24.95 -9.27
CA THR A 287 20.19 -25.26 -10.44
C THR A 287 18.70 -25.01 -10.15
N THR A 288 18.27 -25.24 -8.92
CA THR A 288 16.91 -24.95 -8.46
C THR A 288 16.59 -23.45 -8.52
N GLN A 289 17.54 -22.59 -8.13
CA GLN A 289 17.38 -21.14 -8.26
C GLN A 289 17.24 -20.72 -9.72
N LEU A 290 18.05 -21.29 -10.62
CA LEU A 290 17.91 -21.04 -12.06
C LEU A 290 16.54 -21.49 -12.59
N ALA A 291 16.08 -22.67 -12.18
CA ALA A 291 14.81 -23.25 -12.59
C ALA A 291 13.61 -22.36 -12.19
N LEU A 292 13.64 -21.74 -11.01
CA LEU A 292 12.60 -20.78 -10.58
C LEU A 292 12.38 -19.61 -11.54
N HIS A 293 13.40 -19.23 -12.32
CA HIS A 293 13.34 -18.11 -13.26
C HIS A 293 13.18 -18.52 -14.72
N THR A 294 13.24 -19.81 -15.04
CA THR A 294 13.34 -20.29 -16.42
C THR A 294 12.31 -21.34 -16.82
N LEU A 295 11.57 -21.89 -15.85
CA LEU A 295 10.47 -22.83 -16.08
C LEU A 295 9.13 -22.14 -16.30
#